data_AF-A0A8F8MNU8-F1
#
_entry.id   AF-A0A8F8MNU8-F1
#
_cell.length_a   1.000
_cell.length_b   1.000
_cell.length_c   1.000
_cell.angle_alpha   90.00
_cell.angle_beta   90.00
_cell.angle_gamma   90.00
#
_symmetry.space_group_name_H-M   'P 1'
#
loop_
_entity.id
_entity.type
_entity.pdbx_description
1 polymer ?
#
loop_
_entity_poly.entity_id
_entity_poly.type
_entity_poly.pdbx_seq_one_letter_code
_entity_poly.pdbx_strand_id
1 'polypeptide(L)'
;WTVVWTDLLTACDLYRAKAYKVDPVPNVSDQYFAYIAYDIDLFEEGSIANLTASIIGNVFGFKAVKALRLEDMRLPVAYLKTFQGPATGIICERERMDKFGRPFLGATVKPKLGLSGKNYGRVVYEGLKGGLDFLKDDENINSQPFMRWKERYLYSMEGVNRSIAAAGETKGHYLNVTAATMEEMYERAEFAKELGSIIIMIDLVIGYTAIQTMAIWSRKNDMILHLHRAGNSTYSRQKIHGMNFRVICKWMRMAGVDHIHAGTVVGKLEGDPLMIKGFYNTLLLPYLEVNLPQGIFFEQDWASLR
;
A
#
# COMPACT_ATOMS: atom_id res chain seq x y z
N TRP A 1 -10.63 -3.67 32.33
CA TRP A 1 -11.47 -2.58 32.90
C TRP A 1 -11.60 -2.73 34.41
N THR A 2 -11.50 -3.94 34.94
CA THR A 2 -11.24 -4.22 36.35
C THR A 2 -9.86 -4.86 36.49
N VAL A 3 -9.29 -4.88 37.71
CA VAL A 3 -8.03 -5.57 38.01
C VAL A 3 -8.23 -7.08 37.90
N VAL A 4 -7.24 -7.78 37.35
CA VAL A 4 -7.23 -9.24 37.23
C VAL A 4 -5.97 -9.81 37.86
N TRP A 5 -6.11 -10.84 38.70
CA TRP A 5 -4.98 -11.42 39.43
C TRP A 5 -3.98 -12.14 38.52
N THR A 6 -4.42 -12.55 37.33
CA THR A 6 -3.59 -13.22 36.32
C THR A 6 -2.44 -12.36 35.82
N ASP A 7 -2.48 -11.04 36.03
CA ASP A 7 -1.33 -10.16 35.81
C ASP A 7 -0.09 -10.65 36.58
N LEU A 8 -0.27 -11.19 37.80
CA LEU A 8 0.80 -11.69 38.67
C LEU A 8 1.47 -12.97 38.15
N LEU A 9 0.90 -13.60 37.12
CA LEU A 9 1.49 -14.77 36.45
C LEU A 9 2.45 -14.36 35.32
N THR A 10 2.64 -13.06 35.07
CA THR A 10 3.45 -12.53 33.97
C THR A 10 4.43 -11.48 34.46
N ALA A 11 5.44 -11.18 33.64
CA ALA A 11 6.24 -9.97 33.78
C ALA A 11 5.42 -8.73 33.36
N CYS A 12 4.32 -8.47 34.05
CA CYS A 12 3.30 -7.50 33.62
C CYS A 12 3.86 -6.08 33.38
N ASP A 13 4.87 -5.67 34.13
CA ASP A 13 5.52 -4.36 33.95
C ASP A 13 6.28 -4.24 32.63
N LEU A 14 6.78 -5.34 32.07
CA LEU A 14 7.37 -5.37 30.72
C LEU A 14 6.28 -5.13 29.67
N TYR A 15 5.21 -5.93 29.71
CA TYR A 15 4.20 -5.99 28.64
C TYR A 15 3.16 -4.87 28.64
N ARG A 16 3.00 -4.13 29.74
CA ARG A 16 2.13 -2.94 29.76
C ARG A 16 2.65 -1.89 28.78
N ALA A 17 1.86 -1.41 27.84
CA ALA A 17 2.19 -0.23 27.05
C ALA A 17 2.15 1.03 27.93
N LYS A 18 3.02 2.00 27.67
CA LYS A 18 3.13 3.22 28.50
C LYS A 18 2.88 4.47 27.67
N ALA A 19 1.86 5.24 28.02
CA ALA A 19 1.75 6.62 27.57
C ALA A 19 2.82 7.45 28.30
N TYR A 20 3.76 8.05 27.56
CA TYR A 20 4.92 8.73 28.16
C TYR A 20 4.94 10.24 27.91
N LYS A 21 4.10 10.73 27.01
CA LYS A 21 3.99 12.16 26.70
C LYS A 21 2.58 12.48 26.20
N VAL A 22 2.02 13.61 26.64
CA VAL A 22 0.71 14.11 26.20
C VAL A 22 0.82 15.63 26.02
N ASP A 23 0.68 16.09 24.79
CA ASP A 23 0.75 17.52 24.44
C ASP A 23 -0.61 18.01 23.91
N PRO A 24 -1.04 19.25 24.20
CA PRO A 24 -2.20 19.82 23.54
C PRO A 24 -1.94 20.03 22.04
N VAL A 25 -2.94 19.79 21.20
CA VAL A 25 -2.87 20.10 19.77
C VAL A 25 -2.95 21.62 19.58
N PRO A 26 -2.02 22.25 18.83
CA PRO A 26 -2.05 23.69 18.61
C PRO A 26 -3.36 24.16 17.96
N ASN A 27 -3.91 25.27 18.45
CA ASN A 27 -5.09 25.95 17.90
C ASN A 27 -6.39 25.12 17.93
N VAL A 28 -6.46 24.05 18.74
CA VAL A 28 -7.68 23.25 18.93
C VAL A 28 -7.89 22.98 20.42
N SER A 29 -9.07 23.29 20.95
CA SER A 29 -9.42 22.96 22.33
C SER A 29 -9.75 21.47 22.49
N ASP A 30 -9.41 20.90 23.64
CA ASP A 30 -9.77 19.52 24.03
C ASP A 30 -9.28 18.42 23.06
N GLN A 31 -8.18 18.67 22.36
CA GLN A 31 -7.51 17.69 21.50
C GLN A 31 -6.03 17.57 21.91
N TYR A 32 -5.53 16.34 21.97
CA TYR A 32 -4.19 16.04 22.49
C TYR A 32 -3.44 15.08 21.56
N PHE A 33 -2.13 15.29 21.43
CA PHE A 33 -1.20 14.27 20.96
C PHE A 33 -0.77 13.41 22.14
N ALA A 34 -1.13 12.13 22.14
CA ALA A 34 -0.69 11.16 23.13
C ALA A 34 0.35 10.21 22.51
N TYR A 35 1.51 10.12 23.13
CA TYR A 35 2.62 9.27 22.69
C TYR A 35 2.69 8.02 23.55
N ILE A 36 2.64 6.85 22.92
CA ILE A 36 2.56 5.55 23.58
C ILE A 36 3.73 4.68 23.12
N ALA A 37 4.46 4.10 24.07
CA ALA A 37 5.51 3.12 23.82
C ALA A 37 4.99 1.71 24.06
N TYR A 38 5.29 0.82 23.12
CA TYR A 38 4.98 -0.61 23.15
C TYR A 38 6.29 -1.38 23.12
N ASP A 39 6.39 -2.41 23.96
CA ASP A 39 7.52 -3.33 23.91
C ASP A 39 7.45 -4.16 22.62
N ILE A 40 8.61 -4.53 22.06
CA ILE A 40 8.68 -5.23 20.78
C ILE A 40 8.11 -6.65 20.88
N ASP A 41 8.22 -7.28 22.05
CA ASP A 41 7.77 -8.66 22.29
C ASP A 41 6.25 -8.81 22.21
N LEU A 42 5.50 -7.70 22.14
CA LEU A 42 4.05 -7.70 21.94
C LEU A 42 3.63 -8.01 20.50
N PHE A 43 4.57 -8.01 19.55
CA PHE A 43 4.28 -8.05 18.14
C PHE A 43 4.86 -9.30 17.47
N GLU A 44 4.01 -10.04 16.79
CA GLU A 44 4.43 -11.14 15.92
C GLU A 44 5.34 -10.61 14.80
N GLU A 45 6.46 -11.30 14.59
CA GLU A 45 7.46 -10.96 13.59
C GLU A 45 6.85 -11.03 12.18
N GLY A 46 7.01 -9.94 11.42
CA GLY A 46 6.61 -9.93 10.02
C GLY A 46 5.09 -9.91 9.81
N SER A 47 4.28 -9.58 10.81
CA SER A 47 2.81 -9.62 10.75
C SER A 47 2.16 -8.25 10.89
N ILE A 48 1.69 -7.66 9.77
CA ILE A 48 0.90 -6.41 9.82
C ILE A 48 -0.46 -6.67 10.49
N ALA A 49 -1.03 -7.87 10.32
CA ALA A 49 -2.27 -8.25 10.96
C ALA A 49 -2.16 -8.17 12.50
N ASN A 50 -1.11 -8.75 13.08
CA ASN A 50 -0.88 -8.70 14.52
C ASN A 50 -0.60 -7.28 15.03
N LEU A 51 0.28 -6.53 14.35
CA LEU A 51 0.55 -5.12 14.69
C LEU A 51 -0.75 -4.30 14.75
N THR A 52 -1.60 -4.44 13.73
CA THR A 52 -2.85 -3.67 13.63
C THR A 52 -3.90 -4.13 14.63
N ALA A 53 -3.98 -5.43 14.94
CA ALA A 53 -4.85 -5.95 16.00
C ALA A 53 -4.55 -5.30 17.35
N SER A 54 -3.28 -5.07 17.69
CA SER A 54 -2.86 -4.41 18.92
C SER A 54 -3.11 -2.90 18.91
N ILE A 55 -2.67 -2.21 17.86
CA ILE A 55 -2.63 -0.73 17.85
C ILE A 55 -3.99 -0.10 17.53
N ILE A 56 -4.75 -0.70 16.61
CA ILE A 56 -6.03 -0.14 16.14
C ILE A 56 -7.23 -1.04 16.41
N GLY A 57 -7.05 -2.18 17.08
CA GLY A 57 -8.11 -3.20 17.22
C GLY A 57 -9.36 -2.69 17.92
N ASN A 58 -9.23 -2.16 19.14
CA ASN A 58 -10.39 -1.81 19.97
C ASN A 58 -10.45 -0.34 20.40
N VAL A 59 -9.31 0.35 20.46
CA VAL A 59 -9.19 1.66 21.12
C VAL A 59 -10.03 2.77 20.49
N PHE A 60 -10.37 2.64 19.21
CA PHE A 60 -11.21 3.60 18.48
C PHE A 60 -12.69 3.54 18.87
N GLY A 61 -13.13 2.46 19.53
CA GLY A 61 -14.52 2.26 19.97
C GLY A 61 -14.78 2.58 21.45
N PHE A 62 -13.79 3.09 22.18
CA PHE A 62 -13.93 3.37 23.61
C PHE A 62 -14.90 4.53 23.87
N LYS A 63 -15.95 4.30 24.66
CA LYS A 63 -16.96 5.33 25.02
C LYS A 63 -16.38 6.59 25.68
N ALA A 64 -15.25 6.46 26.37
CA ALA A 64 -14.59 7.55 27.07
C ALA A 64 -13.85 8.53 26.12
N VAL A 65 -13.64 8.15 24.86
CA VAL A 65 -12.90 8.94 23.87
C VAL A 65 -13.84 9.28 22.72
N LYS A 66 -14.15 10.57 22.54
CA LYS A 66 -15.08 11.03 21.50
C LYS A 66 -14.58 10.75 20.09
N ALA A 67 -13.27 10.93 19.87
CA ALA A 67 -12.62 10.67 18.61
C ALA A 67 -11.13 10.35 18.85
N LEU A 68 -10.58 9.46 18.04
CA LEU A 68 -9.17 9.07 18.09
C LEU A 68 -8.65 9.01 16.66
N ARG A 69 -7.42 9.50 16.44
CA ARG A 69 -6.74 9.37 15.15
C ARG A 69 -5.31 8.91 15.34
N LEU A 70 -4.92 7.85 14.63
CA LEU A 70 -3.52 7.40 14.59
C LEU A 70 -2.77 8.24 13.55
N GLU A 71 -1.90 9.14 14.02
CA GLU A 71 -1.17 10.06 13.14
C GLU A 71 0.12 9.43 12.61
N ASP A 72 0.98 8.87 13.45
CA ASP A 72 2.27 8.36 13.01
C ASP A 72 2.74 7.21 13.91
N MET A 73 3.70 6.43 13.41
CA MET A 73 4.29 5.30 14.13
C MET A 73 5.79 5.24 13.89
N ARG A 74 6.55 5.03 14.96
CA ARG A 74 7.99 4.72 14.88
C ARG A 74 8.18 3.21 14.94
N LEU A 75 8.79 2.64 13.91
CA LEU A 75 9.03 1.20 13.80
C LEU A 75 10.51 0.92 14.08
N PRO A 76 10.88 0.13 15.10
CA PRO A 76 12.28 -0.14 15.39
C PRO A 76 12.95 -0.97 14.29
N VAL A 77 14.26 -0.75 14.08
CA VAL A 77 15.09 -1.51 13.13
C VAL A 77 14.93 -3.03 13.33
N ALA A 78 14.93 -3.49 14.58
CA ALA A 78 14.74 -4.91 14.91
C ALA A 78 13.42 -5.48 14.35
N TYR A 79 12.31 -4.73 14.47
CA TYR A 79 11.02 -5.16 13.93
C TYR A 79 10.98 -5.02 12.39
N LEU A 80 11.53 -3.95 11.83
CA LEU A 80 11.59 -3.79 10.37
C LEU A 80 12.34 -4.93 9.67
N LYS A 81 13.40 -5.45 10.30
CA LYS A 81 14.20 -6.57 9.76
C LYS A 81 13.44 -7.91 9.71
N THR A 82 12.27 -8.02 10.34
CA THR A 82 11.42 -9.20 10.21
C THR A 82 10.53 -9.16 8.95
N PHE A 83 10.48 -8.01 8.25
CA PHE A 83 9.69 -7.84 7.03
C PHE A 83 10.55 -7.89 5.78
N GLN A 84 9.96 -8.34 4.67
CA GLN A 84 10.64 -8.40 3.37
C GLN A 84 10.92 -7.00 2.79
N GLY A 85 9.99 -6.05 2.99
CA GLY A 85 9.93 -4.82 2.21
C GLY A 85 9.49 -5.05 0.75
N PRO A 86 9.48 -3.98 -0.08
CA PRO A 86 8.99 -4.03 -1.46
C PRO A 86 9.56 -5.18 -2.30
N ALA A 87 8.70 -5.93 -3.00
CA ALA A 87 9.09 -7.10 -3.80
C ALA A 87 10.15 -6.80 -4.87
N THR A 88 10.11 -5.63 -5.48
CA THR A 88 11.06 -5.14 -6.49
C THR A 88 11.75 -3.88 -6.01
N GLY A 89 11.00 -2.89 -5.52
CA GLY A 89 11.51 -1.57 -5.18
C GLY A 89 11.91 -0.73 -6.40
N ILE A 90 12.13 0.57 -6.16
CA ILE A 90 12.29 1.58 -7.22
C ILE A 90 13.50 1.30 -8.12
N ILE A 91 14.62 0.92 -7.52
CA ILE A 91 15.89 0.74 -8.24
C ILE A 91 15.77 -0.42 -9.23
N CYS A 92 15.41 -1.61 -8.74
CA CYS A 92 15.28 -2.79 -9.58
C CYS A 92 14.12 -2.68 -10.58
N GLU A 93 13.05 -1.95 -10.26
CA GLU A 93 11.98 -1.70 -11.22
C GLU A 93 12.48 -0.87 -12.41
N ARG A 94 13.26 0.19 -12.15
CA ARG A 94 13.83 1.02 -13.22
C ARG A 94 14.81 0.25 -14.09
N GLU A 95 15.60 -0.63 -13.48
CA GLU A 95 16.48 -1.56 -14.19
C GLU A 95 15.69 -2.52 -15.07
N ARG A 96 14.63 -3.15 -14.56
CA ARG A 96 13.75 -4.04 -15.33
C ARG A 96 13.03 -3.34 -16.48
N MET A 97 12.66 -2.08 -16.29
CA MET A 97 11.97 -1.27 -17.30
C MET A 97 12.92 -0.56 -18.27
N ASP A 98 14.22 -0.55 -17.99
CA ASP A 98 15.27 0.24 -18.68
C ASP A 98 14.87 1.73 -18.88
N LYS A 99 14.41 2.36 -17.79
CA LYS A 99 13.79 3.69 -17.82
C LYS A 99 14.24 4.59 -16.68
N PHE A 100 15.08 5.56 -17.02
CA PHE A 100 15.77 6.45 -16.09
C PHE A 100 15.53 7.93 -16.40
N GLY A 101 15.83 8.82 -15.44
CA GLY A 101 15.79 10.27 -15.64
C GLY A 101 14.40 10.91 -15.74
N ARG A 102 13.32 10.13 -15.73
CA ARG A 102 11.93 10.63 -15.76
C ARG A 102 10.96 9.80 -14.90
N PRO A 103 9.79 10.35 -14.53
CA PRO A 103 8.68 9.58 -14.01
C PRO A 103 8.16 8.56 -15.03
N PHE A 104 7.59 7.46 -14.53
CA PHE A 104 6.76 6.58 -15.35
C PHE A 104 5.44 7.27 -15.69
N LEU A 105 4.97 7.06 -16.92
CA LEU A 105 3.66 7.51 -17.38
C LEU A 105 2.70 6.32 -17.43
N GLY A 106 1.56 6.48 -16.76
CA GLY A 106 0.54 5.45 -16.66
C GLY A 106 -0.86 6.00 -16.92
N ALA A 107 -1.76 5.16 -17.42
CA ALA A 107 -3.19 5.49 -17.54
C ALA A 107 -4.10 4.34 -17.13
N THR A 108 -5.19 4.66 -16.43
CA THR A 108 -6.28 3.70 -16.19
C THR A 108 -7.16 3.61 -17.42
N VAL A 109 -7.42 2.39 -17.91
CA VAL A 109 -8.37 2.17 -19.01
C VAL A 109 -9.74 2.71 -18.63
N LYS A 110 -10.42 3.35 -19.60
CA LYS A 110 -11.77 3.92 -19.43
C LYS A 110 -12.70 3.46 -20.57
N PRO A 111 -14.03 3.41 -20.34
CA PRO A 111 -14.74 3.67 -19.08
C PRO A 111 -14.39 2.65 -17.99
N LYS A 112 -14.71 2.99 -16.74
CA LYS A 112 -14.34 2.19 -15.56
C LYS A 112 -14.85 0.73 -15.65
N LEU A 113 -16.08 0.53 -16.12
CA LEU A 113 -16.69 -0.78 -16.35
C LEU A 113 -17.38 -0.83 -17.72
N GLY A 114 -17.58 -2.03 -18.25
CA GLY A 114 -18.43 -2.28 -19.42
C GLY A 114 -17.70 -2.55 -20.75
N LEU A 115 -16.38 -2.40 -20.81
CA LEU A 115 -15.60 -2.84 -21.96
C LEU A 115 -15.48 -4.37 -21.98
N SER A 116 -15.55 -4.97 -23.17
CA SER A 116 -15.20 -6.39 -23.39
C SER A 116 -13.68 -6.59 -23.39
N GLY A 117 -13.21 -7.83 -23.19
CA GLY A 117 -11.76 -8.14 -23.17
C GLY A 117 -11.01 -7.67 -24.42
N LYS A 118 -11.60 -7.88 -25.60
CA LYS A 118 -11.03 -7.43 -26.88
C LYS A 118 -10.87 -5.91 -26.96
N ASN A 119 -11.91 -5.17 -26.60
CA ASN A 119 -11.85 -3.70 -26.62
C ASN A 119 -10.93 -3.16 -25.53
N TYR A 120 -10.82 -3.86 -24.39
CA TYR A 120 -9.84 -3.56 -23.35
C TYR A 120 -8.41 -3.61 -23.89
N GLY A 121 -8.04 -4.74 -24.52
CA GLY A 121 -6.73 -4.91 -25.14
C GLY A 121 -6.44 -3.89 -26.24
N ARG A 122 -7.47 -3.47 -26.99
CA ARG A 122 -7.32 -2.37 -27.97
C ARG A 122 -6.92 -1.06 -27.30
N VAL A 123 -7.55 -0.67 -26.19
CA VAL A 123 -7.18 0.56 -25.45
C VAL A 123 -5.77 0.44 -24.88
N VAL A 124 -5.40 -0.72 -24.34
CA VAL A 124 -4.03 -1.01 -23.86
C VAL A 124 -3.00 -0.80 -24.98
N TYR A 125 -3.23 -1.41 -26.14
CA TYR A 125 -2.33 -1.26 -27.29
C TYR A 125 -2.13 0.20 -27.71
N GLU A 126 -3.23 0.94 -27.93
CA GLU A 126 -3.15 2.32 -28.43
C GLU A 126 -2.47 3.25 -27.42
N GLY A 127 -2.77 3.09 -26.11
CA GLY A 127 -2.15 3.92 -25.08
C GLY A 127 -0.65 3.67 -24.92
N LEU A 128 -0.22 2.41 -24.91
CA LEU A 128 1.20 2.06 -24.80
C LEU A 128 1.99 2.45 -26.05
N LYS A 129 1.43 2.21 -27.24
CA LYS A 129 2.02 2.64 -28.51
C LYS A 129 2.15 4.16 -28.59
N GLY A 130 1.19 4.89 -28.03
CA GLY A 130 1.20 6.36 -27.96
C GLY A 130 2.26 6.95 -27.04
N GLY A 131 2.99 6.14 -26.28
CA GLY A 131 4.14 6.57 -25.47
C GLY A 131 4.00 6.37 -23.97
N LEU A 132 2.87 5.85 -23.47
CA LEU A 132 2.75 5.47 -22.06
C LEU A 132 3.68 4.30 -21.74
N ASP A 133 4.20 4.25 -20.51
CA ASP A 133 4.97 3.09 -20.03
C ASP A 133 4.03 1.97 -19.60
N PHE A 134 2.91 2.37 -19.01
CA PHE A 134 1.93 1.47 -18.44
C PHE A 134 0.50 1.86 -18.78
N LEU A 135 -0.37 0.85 -18.91
CA LEU A 135 -1.78 1.01 -18.59
C LEU A 135 -2.11 0.21 -17.33
N LYS A 136 -3.31 0.38 -16.80
CA LYS A 136 -3.78 -0.41 -15.66
C LYS A 136 -5.25 -0.75 -15.77
N ASP A 137 -5.58 -1.90 -15.20
CA ASP A 137 -6.95 -2.21 -14.83
C ASP A 137 -7.49 -1.12 -13.88
N ASP A 138 -8.79 -0.85 -13.95
CA ASP A 138 -9.46 -0.03 -12.93
C ASP A 138 -9.64 -0.86 -11.64
N GLU A 139 -9.68 -0.25 -10.46
CA GLU A 139 -9.68 -0.99 -9.18
C GLU A 139 -10.90 -1.89 -8.97
N ASN A 140 -11.96 -1.68 -9.74
CA ASN A 140 -13.14 -2.52 -9.72
C ASN A 140 -13.31 -3.35 -10.99
N ILE A 141 -12.28 -3.47 -11.84
CA ILE A 141 -12.23 -4.46 -12.92
C ILE A 141 -11.57 -5.71 -12.34
N ASN A 142 -12.37 -6.74 -12.10
CA ASN A 142 -11.93 -8.03 -11.55
C ASN A 142 -12.30 -9.14 -12.54
N SER A 143 -13.48 -9.74 -12.37
CA SER A 143 -14.07 -10.67 -13.35
C SER A 143 -15.59 -10.53 -13.32
N GLN A 144 -16.14 -9.86 -14.34
CA GLN A 144 -17.56 -9.53 -14.40
C GLN A 144 -18.25 -10.24 -15.58
N PRO A 145 -19.60 -10.30 -15.59
CA PRO A 145 -20.34 -10.87 -16.72
C PRO A 145 -19.98 -10.25 -18.08
N PHE A 146 -19.66 -8.95 -18.13
CA PHE A 146 -19.30 -8.26 -19.39
C PHE A 146 -17.85 -8.53 -19.85
N MET A 147 -16.98 -9.03 -18.96
CA MET A 147 -15.58 -9.32 -19.26
C MET A 147 -14.98 -10.23 -18.18
N ARG A 148 -14.74 -11.50 -18.55
CA ARG A 148 -14.03 -12.43 -17.68
C ARG A 148 -12.54 -12.14 -17.68
N TRP A 149 -11.88 -12.37 -16.55
CA TRP A 149 -10.49 -11.96 -16.34
C TRP A 149 -9.50 -12.61 -17.31
N LYS A 150 -9.68 -13.91 -17.63
CA LYS A 150 -8.79 -14.62 -18.59
C LYS A 150 -8.81 -13.97 -19.98
N GLU A 151 -9.98 -13.58 -20.47
CA GLU A 151 -10.11 -12.86 -21.75
C GLU A 151 -9.36 -11.52 -21.71
N ARG A 152 -9.55 -10.74 -20.64
CA ARG A 152 -8.88 -9.46 -20.47
C ARG A 152 -7.36 -9.62 -20.47
N TYR A 153 -6.84 -10.62 -19.75
CA TYR A 153 -5.41 -10.84 -19.61
C TYR A 153 -4.78 -11.15 -20.98
N LEU A 154 -5.37 -12.08 -21.73
CA LEU A 154 -4.89 -12.47 -23.05
C LEU A 154 -4.85 -11.29 -24.03
N TYR A 155 -5.97 -10.56 -24.18
CA TYR A 155 -6.03 -9.41 -25.10
C TYR A 155 -5.15 -8.24 -24.64
N SER A 156 -5.00 -8.01 -23.33
CA SER A 156 -4.12 -6.96 -22.82
C SER A 156 -2.65 -7.30 -23.07
N MET A 157 -2.24 -8.56 -22.84
CA MET A 157 -0.87 -9.00 -23.10
C MET A 157 -0.54 -9.06 -24.59
N GLU A 158 -1.51 -9.34 -25.47
CA GLU A 158 -1.34 -9.13 -26.91
C GLU A 158 -1.06 -7.64 -27.19
N GLY A 159 -1.85 -6.73 -26.62
CA GLY A 159 -1.66 -5.30 -26.77
C GLY A 159 -0.30 -4.79 -26.27
N VAL A 160 0.15 -5.28 -25.11
CA VAL A 160 1.48 -5.00 -24.53
C VAL A 160 2.56 -5.44 -25.51
N ASN A 161 2.61 -6.72 -25.91
CA ASN A 161 3.66 -7.24 -26.79
C ASN A 161 3.69 -6.54 -28.15
N ARG A 162 2.52 -6.24 -28.73
CA ARG A 162 2.44 -5.47 -29.98
C ARG A 162 2.98 -4.05 -29.82
N SER A 163 2.77 -3.42 -28.68
CA SER A 163 3.31 -2.08 -28.40
C SER A 163 4.83 -2.10 -28.17
N ILE A 164 5.36 -3.13 -27.51
CA ILE A 164 6.80 -3.35 -27.34
C ILE A 164 7.47 -3.49 -28.71
N ALA A 165 6.93 -4.37 -29.57
CA ALA A 165 7.46 -4.58 -30.91
C ALA A 165 7.41 -3.31 -31.78
N ALA A 166 6.43 -2.43 -31.57
CA ALA A 166 6.28 -1.19 -32.33
C ALA A 166 7.16 -0.04 -31.83
N ALA A 167 7.43 0.02 -30.52
CA ALA A 167 8.16 1.13 -29.89
C ALA A 167 9.62 0.81 -29.55
N GLY A 168 9.99 -0.48 -29.46
CA GLY A 168 11.32 -0.89 -28.99
C GLY A 168 11.57 -0.63 -27.50
N GLU A 169 10.51 -0.44 -26.71
CA GLU A 169 10.60 -0.17 -25.27
C GLU A 169 9.87 -1.24 -24.46
N THR A 170 10.34 -1.52 -23.25
CA THR A 170 9.58 -2.29 -22.26
C THR A 170 8.30 -1.55 -21.88
N LYS A 171 7.17 -2.26 -21.93
CA LYS A 171 5.83 -1.79 -21.58
C LYS A 171 5.15 -2.77 -20.63
N GLY A 172 4.12 -2.33 -19.92
CA GLY A 172 3.32 -3.22 -19.09
C GLY A 172 1.86 -2.79 -18.97
N HIS A 173 1.03 -3.68 -18.44
CA HIS A 173 -0.33 -3.38 -18.06
C HIS A 173 -0.61 -3.99 -16.70
N TYR A 174 -1.08 -3.20 -15.73
CA TYR A 174 -1.29 -3.71 -14.37
C TYR A 174 -2.55 -4.60 -14.39
N LEU A 175 -2.33 -5.91 -14.49
CA LEU A 175 -3.39 -6.91 -14.47
C LEU A 175 -3.92 -7.03 -13.04
N ASN A 176 -5.20 -6.72 -12.82
CA ASN A 176 -5.79 -6.77 -11.48
C ASN A 176 -6.09 -8.22 -11.08
N VAL A 177 -5.37 -8.68 -10.05
CA VAL A 177 -5.51 -10.04 -9.49
C VAL A 177 -6.46 -10.07 -8.29
N THR A 178 -6.96 -8.93 -7.79
CA THR A 178 -7.93 -8.86 -6.68
C THR A 178 -9.11 -9.78 -6.93
N ALA A 179 -9.37 -10.68 -6.00
CA ALA A 179 -10.42 -11.69 -6.07
C ALA A 179 -11.06 -11.91 -4.69
N ALA A 180 -12.07 -12.77 -4.61
CA ALA A 180 -12.80 -13.03 -3.37
C ALA A 180 -12.02 -13.94 -2.41
N THR A 181 -11.22 -14.87 -2.93
CA THR A 181 -10.44 -15.82 -2.14
C THR A 181 -8.97 -15.82 -2.57
N MET A 182 -8.10 -16.30 -1.69
CA MET A 182 -6.67 -16.41 -1.97
C MET A 182 -6.37 -17.36 -3.12
N GLU A 183 -7.15 -18.44 -3.26
CA GLU A 183 -7.01 -19.41 -4.35
C GLU A 183 -7.25 -18.76 -5.71
N GLU A 184 -8.31 -17.97 -5.84
CA GLU A 184 -8.58 -17.21 -7.08
C GLU A 184 -7.52 -16.14 -7.35
N MET A 185 -7.01 -15.49 -6.30
CA MET A 185 -5.93 -14.52 -6.45
C MET A 185 -4.64 -15.17 -6.98
N TYR A 186 -4.26 -16.33 -6.42
CA TYR A 186 -3.13 -17.10 -6.91
C TYR A 186 -3.33 -17.60 -8.34
N GLU A 187 -4.52 -18.10 -8.69
CA GLU A 187 -4.80 -18.52 -10.08
C GLU A 187 -4.58 -17.37 -11.07
N ARG A 188 -5.04 -16.17 -10.72
CA ARG A 188 -4.85 -14.98 -11.56
C ARG A 188 -3.39 -14.55 -11.63
N ALA A 189 -2.69 -14.54 -10.50
CA ALA A 189 -1.28 -14.14 -10.44
C ALA A 189 -0.39 -15.12 -11.23
N GLU A 190 -0.58 -16.43 -11.06
CA GLU A 190 0.14 -17.45 -11.83
C GLU A 190 -0.15 -17.34 -13.32
N PHE A 191 -1.41 -17.11 -13.72
CA PHE A 191 -1.71 -16.91 -15.14
C PHE A 191 -1.07 -15.62 -15.70
N ALA A 192 -1.02 -14.53 -14.93
CA ALA A 192 -0.31 -13.31 -15.34
C ALA A 192 1.20 -13.56 -15.54
N LYS A 193 1.81 -14.37 -14.68
CA LYS A 193 3.20 -14.82 -14.79
C LYS A 193 3.41 -15.72 -16.01
N GLU A 194 2.54 -16.70 -16.25
CA GLU A 194 2.58 -17.59 -17.43
C GLU A 194 2.53 -16.79 -18.74
N LEU A 195 1.76 -15.70 -18.77
CA LEU A 195 1.69 -14.79 -19.93
C LEU A 195 2.91 -13.86 -20.07
N GLY A 196 3.84 -13.87 -19.10
CA GLY A 196 5.02 -13.00 -19.09
C GLY A 196 4.71 -11.53 -18.77
N SER A 197 3.66 -11.25 -17.99
CA SER A 197 3.44 -9.88 -17.50
C SER A 197 4.59 -9.45 -16.59
N ILE A 198 5.00 -8.19 -16.69
CA ILE A 198 6.04 -7.61 -15.81
C ILE A 198 5.46 -7.09 -14.48
N ILE A 199 4.13 -6.87 -14.44
CA ILE A 199 3.45 -6.20 -13.33
C ILE A 199 2.02 -6.70 -13.16
N ILE A 200 1.59 -6.83 -11.90
CA ILE A 200 0.18 -7.03 -11.51
C ILE A 200 -0.25 -5.94 -10.54
N MET A 201 -1.57 -5.82 -10.34
CA MET A 201 -2.11 -4.96 -9.28
C MET A 201 -3.06 -5.68 -8.33
N ILE A 202 -3.11 -5.15 -7.11
CA ILE A 202 -4.00 -5.53 -6.03
C ILE A 202 -4.68 -4.29 -5.45
N ASP A 203 -5.83 -4.48 -4.82
CA ASP A 203 -6.59 -3.43 -4.16
C ASP A 203 -6.50 -3.58 -2.64
N LEU A 204 -6.31 -2.48 -1.91
CA LEU A 204 -6.18 -2.46 -0.44
C LEU A 204 -7.33 -3.17 0.30
N VAL A 205 -8.51 -3.24 -0.30
CA VAL A 205 -9.70 -3.90 0.27
C VAL A 205 -9.56 -5.41 0.48
N ILE A 206 -8.57 -6.07 -0.14
CA ILE A 206 -8.30 -7.50 0.10
C ILE A 206 -7.76 -7.79 1.50
N GLY A 207 -7.28 -6.76 2.21
CA GLY A 207 -6.76 -6.87 3.57
C GLY A 207 -5.26 -7.21 3.65
N TYR A 208 -4.66 -6.93 4.80
CA TYR A 208 -3.21 -6.95 4.98
C TYR A 208 -2.59 -8.34 4.80
N THR A 209 -3.26 -9.40 5.26
CA THR A 209 -2.78 -10.78 5.09
C THR A 209 -2.64 -11.17 3.62
N ALA A 210 -3.64 -10.85 2.79
CA ALA A 210 -3.60 -11.11 1.35
C ALA A 210 -2.54 -10.25 0.65
N ILE A 211 -2.39 -8.98 1.06
CA ILE A 211 -1.34 -8.09 0.53
C ILE A 211 0.06 -8.66 0.82
N GLN A 212 0.36 -9.04 2.07
CA GLN A 212 1.65 -9.63 2.43
C GLN A 212 1.91 -10.93 1.65
N THR A 213 0.87 -11.75 1.49
CA THR A 213 0.94 -12.98 0.72
C THR A 213 1.29 -12.71 -0.74
N MET A 214 0.64 -11.73 -1.38
CA MET A 214 0.94 -11.33 -2.75
C MET A 214 2.31 -10.67 -2.90
N ALA A 215 2.79 -9.93 -1.91
CA ALA A 215 4.14 -9.36 -1.91
C ALA A 215 5.24 -10.42 -1.86
N ILE A 216 5.05 -11.46 -1.04
CA ILE A 216 5.96 -12.63 -0.97
C ILE A 216 5.91 -13.39 -2.30
N TRP A 217 4.71 -13.65 -2.83
CA TRP A 217 4.56 -14.31 -4.12
C TRP A 217 5.24 -13.51 -5.25
N SER A 218 5.05 -12.18 -5.27
CA SER A 218 5.62 -11.31 -6.29
C SER A 218 7.15 -11.33 -6.28
N ARG A 219 7.77 -11.29 -5.10
CA ARG A 219 9.22 -11.45 -4.96
C ARG A 219 9.72 -12.80 -5.49
N LYS A 220 9.02 -13.89 -5.16
CA LYS A 220 9.41 -15.26 -5.58
C LYS A 220 9.23 -15.51 -7.08
N ASN A 221 8.43 -14.68 -7.75
CA ASN A 221 8.04 -14.86 -9.15
C ASN A 221 8.45 -13.68 -10.05
N ASP A 222 9.40 -12.85 -9.60
CA ASP A 222 9.94 -11.71 -10.35
C ASP A 222 8.87 -10.73 -10.87
N MET A 223 7.78 -10.56 -10.12
CA MET A 223 6.65 -9.71 -10.49
C MET A 223 6.71 -8.36 -9.76
N ILE A 224 6.44 -7.27 -10.47
CA ILE A 224 6.22 -5.96 -9.83
C ILE A 224 4.80 -5.92 -9.26
N LEU A 225 4.66 -5.44 -8.01
CA LEU A 225 3.37 -5.42 -7.31
C LEU A 225 2.83 -4.00 -7.10
N HIS A 226 1.80 -3.63 -7.84
CA HIS A 226 1.12 -2.35 -7.68
C HIS A 226 -0.05 -2.43 -6.67
N LEU A 227 -0.09 -1.52 -5.70
CA LEU A 227 -1.21 -1.37 -4.76
C LEU A 227 -2.09 -0.15 -5.09
N HIS A 228 -3.34 -0.44 -5.46
CA HIS A 228 -4.38 0.57 -5.47
C HIS A 228 -5.01 0.72 -4.07
N ARG A 229 -5.11 1.96 -3.56
CA ARG A 229 -5.58 2.24 -2.19
C ARG A 229 -7.11 2.27 -2.02
N ALA A 230 -7.84 1.39 -2.69
CA ALA A 230 -9.31 1.35 -2.60
C ALA A 230 -9.76 1.28 -1.14
N GLY A 231 -10.77 2.07 -0.76
CA GLY A 231 -11.28 2.13 0.60
C GLY A 231 -10.48 2.99 1.59
N ASN A 232 -9.23 3.39 1.30
CA ASN A 232 -8.39 4.15 2.25
C ASN A 232 -9.07 5.42 2.81
N SER A 233 -9.79 6.17 1.97
CA SER A 233 -10.38 7.45 2.40
C SER A 233 -11.55 7.30 3.38
N THR A 234 -12.04 6.09 3.68
CA THR A 234 -13.08 5.88 4.69
C THR A 234 -12.58 6.21 6.10
N TYR A 235 -11.29 6.01 6.37
CA TYR A 235 -10.67 6.27 7.68
C TYR A 235 -9.53 7.29 7.63
N SER A 236 -9.03 7.70 6.46
CA SER A 236 -7.91 8.65 6.39
C SER A 236 -8.30 10.11 6.13
N ARG A 237 -9.52 10.36 5.67
CA ARG A 237 -9.96 11.68 5.22
C ARG A 237 -10.15 12.69 6.35
N GLN A 238 -10.75 12.27 7.45
CA GLN A 238 -11.10 13.18 8.54
C GLN A 238 -9.90 13.42 9.45
N LYS A 239 -9.63 14.68 9.81
CA LYS A 239 -8.52 15.04 10.71
C LYS A 239 -8.77 14.65 12.17
N ILE A 240 -10.04 14.47 12.56
CA ILE A 240 -10.41 14.22 13.97
C ILE A 240 -10.44 12.74 14.34
N HIS A 241 -10.70 11.85 13.38
CA HIS A 241 -10.90 10.42 13.63
C HIS A 241 -10.31 9.57 12.51
N GLY A 242 -9.79 8.40 12.87
CA GLY A 242 -9.36 7.35 11.95
C GLY A 242 -7.85 7.20 11.90
N MET A 243 -7.25 7.12 10.72
CA MET A 243 -5.83 6.87 10.59
C MET A 243 -5.24 7.64 9.43
N ASN A 244 -4.16 8.37 9.71
CA ASN A 244 -3.48 9.12 8.69
C ASN A 244 -2.86 8.17 7.63
N PHE A 245 -2.95 8.55 6.36
CA PHE A 245 -2.43 7.73 5.27
C PHE A 245 -0.92 7.46 5.37
N ARG A 246 -0.13 8.30 6.07
CA ARG A 246 1.30 8.00 6.31
C ARG A 246 1.51 6.69 7.05
N VAL A 247 0.61 6.33 7.96
CA VAL A 247 0.69 5.07 8.71
C VAL A 247 0.47 3.89 7.77
N ILE A 248 -0.51 4.00 6.86
CA ILE A 248 -0.73 3.03 5.78
C ILE A 248 0.49 2.95 4.86
N CYS A 249 1.12 4.07 4.50
CA CYS A 249 2.37 4.07 3.72
C CYS A 249 3.45 3.24 4.41
N LYS A 250 3.65 3.41 5.73
CA LYS A 250 4.62 2.64 6.50
C LYS A 250 4.29 1.15 6.47
N TRP A 251 3.05 0.78 6.76
CA TRP A 251 2.61 -0.62 6.77
C TRP A 251 2.71 -1.28 5.39
N MET A 252 2.39 -0.57 4.31
CA MET A 252 2.45 -1.13 2.96
C MET A 252 3.88 -1.25 2.45
N ARG A 253 4.78 -0.34 2.85
CA ARG A 253 6.23 -0.49 2.60
C ARG A 253 6.77 -1.73 3.31
N MET A 254 6.40 -1.96 4.57
CA MET A 254 6.75 -3.18 5.30
C MET A 254 6.13 -4.43 4.65
N ALA A 255 4.85 -4.37 4.29
CA ALA A 255 4.11 -5.48 3.69
C ALA A 255 4.70 -5.93 2.35
N GLY A 256 5.29 -4.99 1.60
CA GLY A 256 6.16 -5.28 0.47
C GLY A 256 5.58 -5.00 -0.91
N VAL A 257 4.69 -4.02 -1.03
CA VAL A 257 4.22 -3.54 -2.33
C VAL A 257 5.25 -2.61 -2.99
N ASP A 258 5.31 -2.61 -4.32
CA ASP A 258 6.26 -1.80 -5.09
C ASP A 258 5.71 -0.41 -5.42
N HIS A 259 4.44 -0.34 -5.78
CA HIS A 259 3.74 0.93 -5.95
C HIS A 259 2.63 1.08 -4.92
N ILE A 260 2.38 2.31 -4.52
CA ILE A 260 1.15 2.69 -3.84
C ILE A 260 0.68 4.06 -4.33
N HIS A 261 -0.62 4.20 -4.55
CA HIS A 261 -1.21 5.50 -4.86
C HIS A 261 -0.97 6.50 -3.71
N ALA A 262 -0.20 7.56 -3.94
CA ALA A 262 0.20 8.51 -2.88
C ALA A 262 -0.44 9.91 -2.98
N GLY A 263 -1.35 10.13 -3.94
CA GLY A 263 -2.01 11.44 -4.14
C GLY A 263 -1.29 12.34 -5.14
N THR A 264 -2.01 13.35 -5.64
CA THR A 264 -1.56 14.19 -6.77
C THR A 264 -1.53 15.69 -6.48
N VAL A 265 -2.02 16.13 -5.31
CA VAL A 265 -2.18 17.54 -4.91
C VAL A 265 -3.19 18.32 -5.76
N VAL A 266 -2.94 18.43 -7.06
CA VAL A 266 -3.72 19.22 -8.04
C VAL A 266 -4.80 18.42 -8.77
N GLY A 267 -4.96 17.14 -8.44
CA GLY A 267 -5.98 16.28 -9.04
C GLY A 267 -7.33 16.40 -8.36
N LYS A 268 -8.27 15.56 -8.81
CA LYS A 268 -9.66 15.55 -8.30
C LYS A 268 -9.84 14.96 -6.89
N LEU A 269 -8.81 14.33 -6.33
CA LEU A 269 -8.85 13.71 -4.99
C LEU A 269 -8.08 14.59 -4.01
N GLU A 270 -8.51 14.58 -2.75
CA GLU A 270 -7.86 15.33 -1.66
C GLU A 270 -6.34 15.07 -1.59
N GLY A 271 -5.56 16.13 -1.36
CA GLY A 271 -4.14 16.05 -1.08
C GLY A 271 -3.52 17.40 -0.75
N ASP A 272 -3.41 17.72 0.54
CA ASP A 272 -2.63 18.88 0.99
C ASP A 272 -1.15 18.73 0.58
N PRO A 273 -0.50 19.75 -0.03
CA PRO A 273 0.86 19.62 -0.55
C PRO A 273 1.89 19.15 0.49
N LEU A 274 1.80 19.63 1.74
CA LEU A 274 2.75 19.27 2.79
C LEU A 274 2.55 17.84 3.26
N MET A 275 1.29 17.40 3.43
CA MET A 275 0.96 16.03 3.77
C MET A 275 1.37 15.06 2.67
N ILE A 276 1.07 15.38 1.40
CA ILE A 276 1.49 14.54 0.27
C ILE A 276 3.01 14.41 0.23
N LYS A 277 3.76 15.51 0.41
CA LYS A 277 5.23 15.44 0.48
C LYS A 277 5.72 14.54 1.61
N GLY A 278 5.08 14.60 2.78
CA GLY A 278 5.37 13.68 3.89
C GLY A 278 5.14 12.21 3.53
N PHE A 279 4.06 11.89 2.80
CA PHE A 279 3.77 10.53 2.32
C PHE A 279 4.83 10.03 1.34
N TYR A 280 5.22 10.86 0.38
CA TYR A 280 6.29 10.54 -0.58
C TYR A 280 7.62 10.30 0.15
N ASN A 281 8.00 11.20 1.07
CA ASN A 281 9.22 11.01 1.86
C ASN A 281 9.21 9.69 2.63
N THR A 282 8.07 9.36 3.26
CA THR A 282 7.88 8.10 4.00
C THR A 282 8.10 6.86 3.12
N LEU A 283 7.68 6.91 1.86
CA LEU A 283 7.79 5.80 0.91
C LEU A 283 9.16 5.71 0.24
N LEU A 284 9.84 6.85 0.04
CA LEU A 284 11.02 6.92 -0.83
C LEU A 284 12.36 7.00 -0.06
N LEU A 285 12.39 7.64 1.10
CA LEU A 285 13.64 7.91 1.80
C LEU A 285 14.07 6.71 2.64
N PRO A 286 15.39 6.44 2.77
CA PRO A 286 15.91 5.40 3.66
C PRO A 286 15.90 5.82 5.14
N TYR A 287 15.87 7.14 5.41
CA TYR A 287 15.79 7.70 6.75
C TYR A 287 14.88 8.94 6.74
N LEU A 288 14.08 9.10 7.80
CA LEU A 288 13.23 10.26 8.03
C LEU A 288 13.68 10.97 9.31
N GLU A 289 13.88 12.28 9.22
CA GLU A 289 13.96 13.16 10.38
C GLU A 289 12.56 13.63 10.80
N VAL A 290 12.41 14.10 12.04
CA VAL A 290 11.18 14.76 12.47
C VAL A 290 10.91 16.00 11.62
N ASN A 291 9.70 16.08 11.06
CA ASN A 291 9.25 17.20 10.25
C ASN A 291 7.76 17.43 10.47
N LEU A 292 7.42 18.21 11.52
CA LEU A 292 6.04 18.46 11.92
C LEU A 292 5.19 19.12 10.83
N PRO A 293 5.70 20.09 10.02
CA PRO A 293 4.94 20.64 8.89
C PRO A 293 4.48 19.59 7.87
N GLN A 294 5.31 18.56 7.63
CA GLN A 294 4.96 17.43 6.75
C GLN A 294 4.26 16.28 7.51
N GLY A 295 4.00 16.47 8.81
CA GLY A 295 3.35 15.49 9.68
C GLY A 295 4.22 14.27 10.00
N ILE A 296 5.54 14.39 9.93
CA ILE A 296 6.48 13.35 10.37
C ILE A 296 6.81 13.62 11.84
N PHE A 297 6.25 12.82 12.75
CA PHE A 297 6.35 13.04 14.20
C PHE A 297 7.53 12.28 14.83
N PHE A 298 8.04 11.27 14.14
CA PHE A 298 9.13 10.44 14.62
C PHE A 298 10.25 10.35 13.58
N GLU A 299 11.49 10.30 14.07
CA GLU A 299 12.58 9.80 13.26
C GLU A 299 12.35 8.33 12.90
N GLN A 300 12.69 7.95 11.66
CA GLN A 300 12.48 6.60 11.16
C GLN A 300 13.64 6.18 10.24
N ASP A 301 14.47 5.25 10.72
CA ASP A 301 15.36 4.47 9.88
C ASP A 301 14.57 3.31 9.25
N TRP A 302 14.68 3.13 7.93
CA TRP A 302 13.98 2.07 7.20
C TRP A 302 14.73 0.74 7.14
N ALA A 303 15.85 0.60 7.85
CA ALA A 303 16.61 -0.64 7.98
C ALA A 303 16.97 -1.26 6.62
N SER A 304 17.25 -0.42 5.62
CA SER A 304 17.52 -0.81 4.23
C SER A 304 16.37 -1.57 3.54
N LEU A 305 15.12 -1.46 4.03
CA LEU A 305 13.97 -1.84 3.22
C LEU A 305 13.96 -1.00 1.93
N ARG A 306 13.60 -1.66 0.83
CA ARG A 306 13.56 -1.06 -0.51
C ARG A 306 12.62 0.15 -0.60
#